data_AF-A0A7K2J7Q4-F1
#
_entry.id   AF-A0A7K2J7Q4-F1
#
_cell.length_a   1.000
_cell.length_b   1.000
_cell.length_c   1.000
_cell.angle_alpha   90.00
_cell.angle_beta   90.00
_cell.angle_gamma   90.00
#
_symmetry.space_group_name_H-M   'P 1'
#
loop_
_entity.id
_entity.type
_entity.pdbx_description
1 polymer ?
#
loop_
_entity_poly.entity_id
_entity_poly.type
_entity_poly.pdbx_seq_one_letter_code
_entity_poly.pdbx_strand_id
1 'polypeptide(L)'
;MNSTRGQAALAIGALLRASETAAPGLVPLLGKLAVDPVMAVRVCAAEAVAALLRHAPEAALDLAESLFTDARVDIHEARTTHWLLTWALIRDTRRFAPELLRALAGPEEAARHAGGTWAVLSMQGRLIPGLPTDTAGLTTAARQGAAEMAAGDPSYGASLLRGMFHDSDAAVRTAAARAMTDVMSLPPDAADGLIGAFLSSPALPEHPETLARALAESAARLPSRAIEACHVLAAVSERDSREGDADTR
;
A
#
# COMPACT_ATOMS: atom_id res chain seq x y z
N MET A 1 15.10 -7.99 -18.76
CA MET A 1 13.84 -8.48 -19.35
C MET A 1 13.91 -8.27 -20.87
N ASN A 2 14.29 -9.30 -21.63
CA ASN A 2 14.64 -9.19 -23.06
C ASN A 2 13.73 -10.05 -23.95
N SER A 3 12.44 -10.12 -23.66
CA SER A 3 11.49 -10.85 -24.50
C SER A 3 10.69 -9.86 -25.34
N THR A 4 10.67 -10.07 -26.66
CA THR A 4 9.83 -9.32 -27.61
C THR A 4 8.36 -9.35 -27.19
N ARG A 5 7.88 -10.44 -26.58
CA ARG A 5 6.50 -10.55 -26.05
C ARG A 5 6.25 -9.64 -24.85
N GLY A 6 7.22 -9.52 -23.94
CA GLY A 6 7.13 -8.60 -22.80
C GLY A 6 7.15 -7.14 -23.27
N GLN A 7 8.01 -6.80 -24.23
CA GLN A 7 8.03 -5.46 -24.84
C GLN A 7 6.74 -5.14 -25.58
N ALA A 8 6.14 -6.12 -26.28
CA ALA A 8 4.83 -5.97 -26.90
C ALA A 8 3.73 -5.67 -25.86
N ALA A 9 3.71 -6.38 -24.73
CA ALA A 9 2.77 -6.12 -23.64
C ALA A 9 2.90 -4.67 -23.11
N LEU A 10 4.14 -4.22 -22.84
CA LEU A 10 4.40 -2.86 -22.38
C LEU A 10 3.98 -1.81 -23.41
N ALA A 11 4.26 -2.05 -24.69
CA ALA A 11 3.84 -1.16 -25.78
C ALA A 11 2.32 -1.06 -25.86
N ILE A 12 1.59 -2.16 -25.74
CA ILE A 12 0.12 -2.16 -25.70
C ILE A 12 -0.39 -1.34 -24.50
N GLY A 13 0.20 -1.51 -23.32
CA GLY A 13 -0.16 -0.74 -22.14
C GLY A 13 0.06 0.76 -22.33
N ALA A 14 1.17 1.16 -22.94
CA ALA A 14 1.45 2.55 -23.28
C ALA A 14 0.41 3.12 -24.27
N LEU A 15 0.09 2.37 -25.33
CA LEU A 15 -0.92 2.76 -26.32
C LEU A 15 -2.32 2.93 -25.70
N LEU A 16 -2.74 1.97 -24.86
CA LEU A 16 -4.02 2.04 -24.15
C LEU A 16 -4.08 3.24 -23.21
N ARG A 17 -2.98 3.60 -22.54
CA ARG A 17 -2.92 4.80 -21.69
C ARG A 17 -3.01 6.10 -22.47
N ALA A 18 -2.39 6.16 -23.65
CA ALA A 18 -2.38 7.35 -24.51
C ALA A 18 -3.68 7.53 -25.32
N SER A 19 -4.42 6.45 -25.56
CA SER A 19 -5.65 6.48 -26.37
C SER A 19 -6.90 6.75 -25.53
N GLU A 20 -7.89 7.39 -26.15
CA GLU A 20 -9.27 7.52 -25.65
C GLU A 20 -10.12 6.27 -25.92
N THR A 21 -9.72 5.44 -26.87
CA THR A 21 -10.43 4.20 -27.24
C THR A 21 -9.47 3.01 -27.33
N ALA A 22 -9.93 1.81 -27.00
CA ALA A 22 -9.16 0.60 -27.23
C ALA A 22 -9.24 0.19 -28.72
N ALA A 23 -8.09 0.01 -29.36
CA ALA A 23 -8.05 -0.44 -30.75
C ALA A 23 -8.64 -1.86 -30.92
N PRO A 24 -9.41 -2.11 -31.98
CA PRO A 24 -9.93 -3.45 -32.28
C PRO A 24 -8.79 -4.48 -32.36
N GLY A 25 -8.98 -5.64 -31.71
CA GLY A 25 -8.00 -6.74 -31.73
C GLY A 25 -6.97 -6.72 -30.59
N LEU A 26 -6.89 -5.66 -29.77
CA LEU A 26 -5.98 -5.64 -28.61
C LEU A 26 -6.37 -6.67 -27.54
N VAL A 27 -7.67 -6.89 -27.31
CA VAL A 27 -8.15 -7.82 -26.27
C VAL A 27 -7.69 -9.27 -26.54
N PRO A 28 -7.90 -9.86 -27.74
CA PRO A 28 -7.37 -11.19 -28.05
C PRO A 28 -5.83 -11.31 -27.92
N LEU A 29 -5.09 -10.26 -28.27
CA LEU A 29 -3.63 -10.25 -28.13
C LEU A 29 -3.22 -10.23 -26.65
N LEU A 30 -3.84 -9.39 -25.84
CA LEU A 30 -3.63 -9.38 -24.39
C LEU A 30 -4.03 -10.70 -23.74
N GLY A 31 -5.09 -11.36 -24.23
CA GLY A 31 -5.46 -12.72 -23.81
C GLY A 31 -4.31 -13.70 -23.89
N LYS A 32 -3.55 -13.69 -25.00
CA LYS A 32 -2.38 -14.56 -25.17
C LYS A 32 -1.23 -14.21 -24.22
N LEU A 33 -1.02 -12.92 -23.96
CA LEU A 33 0.08 -12.44 -23.11
C LEU A 33 -0.22 -12.61 -21.62
N ALA A 34 -1.50 -12.52 -21.22
CA ALA A 34 -1.95 -12.72 -19.84
C ALA A 34 -1.68 -14.15 -19.34
N VAL A 35 -1.81 -15.14 -20.21
CA VAL A 35 -1.57 -16.57 -19.87
C VAL A 35 -0.20 -17.08 -20.32
N ASP A 36 0.71 -16.18 -20.72
CA ASP A 36 2.02 -16.56 -21.25
C ASP A 36 2.77 -17.50 -20.28
N PRO A 37 3.42 -18.59 -20.76
CA PRO A 37 4.13 -19.50 -19.87
C PRO A 37 5.29 -18.84 -19.11
N VAL A 38 5.80 -17.70 -19.59
CA VAL A 38 6.86 -16.94 -18.93
C VAL A 38 6.25 -15.92 -17.99
N MET A 39 6.47 -16.09 -16.67
CA MET A 39 5.93 -15.20 -15.63
C MET A 39 6.24 -13.73 -15.88
N ALA A 40 7.48 -13.41 -16.29
CA ALA A 40 7.86 -12.03 -16.60
C ALA A 40 7.02 -11.39 -17.72
N VAL A 41 6.53 -12.18 -18.68
CA VAL A 41 5.62 -11.68 -19.73
C VAL A 41 4.24 -11.40 -19.15
N ARG A 42 3.72 -12.27 -18.27
CA ARG A 42 2.45 -12.01 -17.55
C ARG A 42 2.53 -10.73 -16.72
N VAL A 43 3.65 -10.52 -16.01
CA VAL A 43 3.90 -9.30 -15.23
C VAL A 43 3.89 -8.04 -16.11
N CYS A 44 4.45 -8.10 -17.33
CA CYS A 44 4.31 -7.00 -18.30
C CYS A 44 2.87 -6.83 -18.80
N ALA A 45 2.17 -7.94 -19.05
CA ALA A 45 0.78 -7.92 -19.50
C ALA A 45 -0.14 -7.28 -18.46
N ALA A 46 0.16 -7.42 -17.17
CA ALA A 46 -0.63 -6.82 -16.09
C ALA A 46 -0.79 -5.30 -16.23
N GLU A 47 0.25 -4.58 -16.68
CA GLU A 47 0.14 -3.13 -16.93
C GLU A 47 -0.86 -2.80 -18.03
N ALA A 48 -0.87 -3.60 -19.10
CA ALA A 48 -1.75 -3.39 -20.23
C ALA A 48 -3.20 -3.78 -19.89
N VAL A 49 -3.39 -4.85 -19.11
CA VAL A 49 -4.70 -5.23 -18.57
C VAL A 49 -5.23 -4.13 -17.63
N ALA A 50 -4.38 -3.57 -16.77
CA ALA A 50 -4.77 -2.45 -15.91
C ALA A 50 -5.17 -1.22 -16.73
N ALA A 51 -4.44 -0.90 -17.81
CA ALA A 51 -4.81 0.19 -18.72
C ALA A 51 -6.14 -0.08 -19.45
N LEU A 52 -6.44 -1.35 -19.77
CA LEU A 52 -7.68 -1.75 -20.44
C LEU A 52 -8.92 -1.54 -19.57
N LEU A 53 -8.81 -1.52 -18.24
CA LEU A 53 -9.94 -1.28 -17.32
C LEU A 53 -10.69 0.04 -17.62
N ARG A 54 -10.01 1.04 -18.21
CA ARG A 54 -10.61 2.31 -18.61
C ARG A 54 -11.51 2.18 -19.84
N HIS A 55 -11.20 1.24 -20.73
CA HIS A 55 -11.79 1.12 -22.06
C HIS A 55 -12.79 -0.02 -22.17
N ALA A 56 -12.46 -1.17 -21.58
CA ALA A 56 -13.25 -2.39 -21.65
C ALA A 56 -13.16 -3.11 -20.28
N PRO A 57 -13.88 -2.62 -19.25
CA PRO A 57 -13.71 -3.08 -17.88
C PRO A 57 -13.94 -4.57 -17.71
N GLU A 58 -15.04 -5.12 -18.22
CA GLU A 58 -15.33 -6.56 -18.09
C GLU A 58 -14.28 -7.43 -18.76
N ALA A 59 -13.88 -7.09 -19.99
CA ALA A 59 -12.82 -7.81 -20.68
C ALA A 59 -11.48 -7.73 -19.91
N ALA A 60 -11.18 -6.60 -19.28
CA ALA A 60 -9.98 -6.46 -18.46
C ALA A 60 -10.06 -7.32 -17.17
N LEU A 61 -11.23 -7.44 -16.54
CA LEU A 61 -11.42 -8.33 -15.39
C LEU A 61 -11.27 -9.80 -15.79
N ASP A 62 -11.83 -10.22 -16.93
CA ASP A 62 -11.65 -11.58 -17.46
C ASP A 62 -10.17 -11.89 -17.74
N LEU A 63 -9.44 -10.92 -18.30
CA LEU A 63 -8.00 -11.04 -18.52
C LEU A 63 -7.19 -11.03 -17.22
N ALA A 64 -7.59 -10.25 -16.22
CA ALA A 64 -6.94 -10.25 -14.91
C ALA A 64 -7.10 -11.60 -14.21
N GLU A 65 -8.31 -12.18 -14.24
CA GLU A 65 -8.56 -13.52 -13.70
C GLU A 65 -7.74 -14.57 -14.44
N SER A 66 -7.70 -14.52 -15.77
CA SER A 66 -6.86 -15.42 -16.57
C SER A 66 -5.37 -15.28 -16.26
N LEU A 67 -4.90 -14.06 -15.99
CA LEU A 67 -3.50 -13.76 -15.68
C LEU A 67 -3.06 -14.41 -14.37
N PHE A 68 -3.94 -14.36 -13.36
CA PHE A 68 -3.70 -14.95 -12.04
C PHE A 68 -3.95 -16.46 -12.00
N THR A 69 -4.82 -16.97 -12.87
CA THR A 69 -5.13 -18.40 -12.95
C THR A 69 -3.88 -19.22 -13.27
N ASP A 70 -3.64 -20.26 -12.47
CA ASP A 70 -2.47 -21.16 -12.51
C ASP A 70 -1.10 -20.47 -12.37
N ALA A 71 -1.07 -19.17 -12.10
CA ALA A 71 0.16 -18.45 -11.83
C ALA A 71 0.71 -18.84 -10.46
N ARG A 72 2.03 -19.06 -10.38
CA ARG A 72 2.74 -19.13 -9.10
C ARG A 72 2.48 -17.86 -8.29
N VAL A 73 2.42 -17.99 -6.96
CA VAL A 73 2.06 -16.89 -6.04
C VAL A 73 3.08 -15.73 -6.06
N ASP A 74 4.32 -16.03 -6.45
CA ASP A 74 5.38 -15.04 -6.67
C ASP A 74 5.05 -13.99 -7.74
N ILE A 75 3.99 -14.22 -8.56
CA ILE A 75 3.45 -13.19 -9.45
C ILE A 75 3.07 -11.91 -8.71
N HIS A 76 2.68 -11.99 -7.43
CA HIS A 76 2.28 -10.84 -6.60
C HIS A 76 3.44 -10.06 -6.00
N GLU A 77 4.67 -10.55 -6.13
CA GLU A 77 5.85 -9.78 -5.73
C GLU A 77 6.11 -8.63 -6.69
N ALA A 78 5.59 -8.70 -7.92
CA ALA A 78 5.69 -7.60 -8.86
C ALA A 78 4.69 -6.48 -8.52
N ARG A 79 5.18 -5.24 -8.46
CA ARG A 79 4.33 -4.07 -8.25
C ARG A 79 3.17 -3.99 -9.25
N THR A 80 3.40 -4.29 -10.53
CA THR A 80 2.39 -4.11 -11.60
C THR A 80 1.18 -5.03 -11.44
N THR A 81 1.39 -6.27 -11.01
CA THR A 81 0.33 -7.26 -10.76
C THR A 81 -0.43 -6.95 -9.48
N HIS A 82 0.27 -6.47 -8.45
CA HIS A 82 -0.36 -5.92 -7.25
C HIS A 82 -1.30 -4.73 -7.55
N TRP A 83 -0.86 -3.77 -8.39
CA TRP A 83 -1.73 -2.66 -8.81
C TRP A 83 -2.94 -3.17 -9.59
N LEU A 84 -2.75 -4.12 -10.51
CA LEU A 84 -3.86 -4.74 -11.23
C LEU A 84 -4.86 -5.40 -10.27
N LEU A 85 -4.38 -6.20 -9.31
CA LEU A 85 -5.23 -6.87 -8.32
C LEU A 85 -6.03 -5.85 -7.49
N THR A 86 -5.39 -4.77 -7.05
CA THR A 86 -6.05 -3.69 -6.31
C THR A 86 -7.20 -3.08 -7.11
N TRP A 87 -6.96 -2.73 -8.38
CA TRP A 87 -8.02 -2.18 -9.23
C TRP A 87 -9.12 -3.19 -9.55
N ALA A 88 -8.77 -4.47 -9.73
CA ALA A 88 -9.74 -5.53 -9.96
C ALA A 88 -10.66 -5.72 -8.74
N LEU A 89 -10.11 -5.74 -7.52
CA LEU A 89 -10.89 -5.84 -6.27
C LEU A 89 -11.77 -4.61 -6.01
N ILE A 90 -11.32 -3.41 -6.40
CA ILE A 90 -12.13 -2.19 -6.36
C ILE A 90 -13.35 -2.29 -7.31
N ARG A 91 -13.26 -3.07 -8.39
CA ARG A 91 -14.38 -3.25 -9.33
C ARG A 91 -15.28 -4.42 -8.94
N ASP A 92 -14.69 -5.56 -8.60
CA ASP A 92 -15.42 -6.76 -8.17
C ASP A 92 -14.65 -7.48 -7.05
N THR A 93 -14.92 -7.07 -5.81
CA THR A 93 -14.25 -7.63 -4.63
C THR A 93 -14.54 -9.12 -4.48
N ARG A 94 -15.76 -9.57 -4.79
CA ARG A 94 -16.14 -10.99 -4.61
C ARG A 94 -15.38 -11.89 -5.57
N ARG A 95 -15.24 -11.47 -6.83
CA ARG A 95 -14.52 -12.24 -7.86
C ARG A 95 -13.04 -12.43 -7.52
N PHE A 96 -12.37 -11.39 -7.01
CA PHE A 96 -10.93 -11.42 -6.76
C PHE A 96 -10.52 -11.69 -5.31
N ALA A 97 -11.47 -11.82 -4.37
CA ALA A 97 -11.17 -12.14 -2.97
C ALA A 97 -10.33 -13.41 -2.78
N PRO A 98 -10.58 -14.53 -3.52
CA PRO A 98 -9.73 -15.72 -3.41
C PRO A 98 -8.26 -15.43 -3.76
N GLU A 99 -8.04 -14.55 -4.74
CA GLU A 99 -6.69 -14.18 -5.17
C GLU A 99 -5.98 -13.28 -4.17
N LEU A 100 -6.71 -12.37 -3.52
CA LEU A 100 -6.19 -11.60 -2.40
C LEU A 100 -5.76 -12.51 -1.25
N LEU A 101 -6.60 -13.48 -0.87
CA LEU A 101 -6.26 -14.45 0.20
C LEU A 101 -5.03 -15.28 -0.16
N ARG A 102 -4.91 -15.69 -1.42
CA ARG A 102 -3.75 -16.42 -1.94
C ARG A 102 -2.47 -15.58 -1.81
N ALA A 103 -2.54 -14.30 -2.15
CA ALA A 103 -1.41 -13.38 -2.05
C ALA A 103 -1.03 -13.06 -0.60
N LEU A 104 -2.02 -12.87 0.29
CA LEU A 104 -1.82 -12.67 1.73
C LEU A 104 -1.12 -13.86 2.41
N ALA A 105 -1.39 -15.08 1.95
CA ALA A 105 -0.74 -16.31 2.42
C ALA A 105 0.57 -16.64 1.68
N GLY A 106 1.00 -15.77 0.76
CA GLY A 106 2.19 -15.97 -0.06
C GLY A 106 3.52 -15.63 0.65
N PRO A 107 4.63 -15.60 -0.11
CA PRO A 107 5.92 -15.11 0.37
C PRO A 107 5.83 -13.68 0.91
N GLU A 108 6.83 -13.28 1.69
CA GLU A 108 6.87 -12.00 2.41
C GLU A 108 6.50 -10.78 1.53
N GLU A 109 7.15 -10.64 0.37
CA GLU A 109 6.91 -9.49 -0.52
C GLU A 109 5.51 -9.53 -1.16
N ALA A 110 5.01 -10.72 -1.52
CA ALA A 110 3.64 -10.88 -2.01
C ALA A 110 2.61 -10.55 -0.92
N ALA A 111 2.82 -11.03 0.30
CA ALA A 111 1.97 -10.77 1.45
C ALA A 111 1.96 -9.27 1.82
N ARG A 112 3.12 -8.61 1.75
CA ARG A 112 3.25 -7.16 1.94
C ARG A 112 2.45 -6.37 0.91
N HIS A 113 2.62 -6.65 -0.38
CA HIS A 113 1.79 -6.02 -1.42
C HIS A 113 0.28 -6.29 -1.21
N ALA A 114 -0.08 -7.54 -0.91
CA ALA A 114 -1.47 -7.92 -0.63
C ALA A 114 -2.03 -7.19 0.61
N GLY A 115 -1.21 -6.93 1.62
CA GLY A 115 -1.54 -6.09 2.77
C GLY A 115 -1.89 -4.65 2.38
N GLY A 116 -1.14 -4.06 1.46
CA GLY A 116 -1.46 -2.76 0.88
C GLY A 116 -2.80 -2.77 0.15
N THR A 117 -3.09 -3.81 -0.65
CA THR A 117 -4.38 -3.98 -1.31
C THR A 117 -5.52 -4.13 -0.30
N TRP A 118 -5.31 -4.92 0.75
CA TRP A 118 -6.27 -5.08 1.85
C TRP A 118 -6.56 -3.74 2.53
N ALA A 119 -5.55 -2.92 2.78
CA ALA A 119 -5.73 -1.59 3.37
C ALA A 119 -6.62 -0.70 2.49
N VAL A 120 -6.44 -0.71 1.17
CA VAL A 120 -7.31 0.03 0.24
C VAL A 120 -8.77 -0.40 0.38
N LEU A 121 -9.04 -1.71 0.45
CA LEU A 121 -10.41 -2.21 0.63
C LEU A 121 -10.97 -1.86 2.01
N SER A 122 -10.14 -1.95 3.05
CA SER A 122 -10.51 -1.59 4.43
C SER A 122 -10.90 -0.12 4.54
N MET A 123 -10.05 0.78 4.03
CA MET A 123 -10.31 2.22 4.04
C MET A 123 -11.56 2.61 3.23
N GLN A 124 -11.88 1.88 2.15
CA GLN A 124 -13.09 2.10 1.36
C GLN A 124 -14.34 1.41 1.93
N GLY A 125 -14.24 0.66 3.04
CA GLY A 125 -15.36 -0.09 3.61
C GLY A 125 -15.85 -1.24 2.71
N ARG A 126 -14.94 -1.84 1.95
CA ARG A 126 -15.25 -2.85 0.91
C ARG A 126 -14.85 -4.28 1.28
N LEU A 127 -14.37 -4.50 2.51
CA LEU A 127 -14.12 -5.84 3.00
C LEU A 127 -15.42 -6.66 3.01
N ILE A 128 -15.35 -7.87 2.46
CA ILE A 128 -16.48 -8.81 2.41
C ILE A 128 -16.24 -9.97 3.39
N PRO A 129 -17.29 -10.70 3.80
CA PRO A 129 -17.13 -11.91 4.59
C PRO A 129 -16.14 -12.88 3.94
N GLY A 130 -15.20 -13.41 4.74
CA GLY A 130 -14.14 -14.31 4.28
C GLY A 130 -12.78 -13.63 4.05
N LEU A 131 -12.74 -12.31 3.92
CA LEU A 131 -11.49 -11.54 4.03
C LEU A 131 -11.19 -11.20 5.50
N PRO A 132 -9.91 -11.04 5.90
CA PRO A 132 -9.58 -10.49 7.22
C PRO A 132 -10.29 -9.16 7.44
N THR A 133 -10.96 -9.00 8.58
CA THR A 133 -11.75 -7.79 8.89
C THR A 133 -10.95 -6.72 9.62
N ASP A 134 -9.80 -7.11 10.19
CA ASP A 134 -8.88 -6.25 10.92
C ASP A 134 -7.43 -6.66 10.65
N THR A 135 -6.50 -5.87 11.18
CA THR A 135 -5.07 -6.12 11.04
C THR A 135 -4.61 -7.36 11.80
N ALA A 136 -5.30 -7.81 12.86
CA ALA A 136 -4.91 -8.99 13.63
C ALA A 136 -5.05 -10.29 12.80
N GLY A 137 -5.93 -10.30 11.80
CA GLY A 137 -6.04 -11.38 10.81
C GLY A 137 -4.93 -11.40 9.75
N LEU A 138 -3.97 -10.47 9.77
CA LEU A 138 -2.90 -10.36 8.79
C LEU A 138 -1.55 -10.84 9.36
N THR A 139 -0.72 -11.40 8.48
CA THR A 139 0.70 -11.66 8.76
C THR A 139 1.44 -10.35 9.02
N THR A 140 2.60 -10.40 9.66
CA THR A 140 3.43 -9.20 9.90
C THR A 140 3.76 -8.47 8.59
N ALA A 141 4.16 -9.20 7.55
CA ALA A 141 4.46 -8.62 6.24
C ALA A 141 3.24 -7.88 5.65
N ALA A 142 2.05 -8.50 5.72
CA ALA A 142 0.82 -7.87 5.27
C ALA A 142 0.43 -6.65 6.12
N ARG A 143 0.59 -6.70 7.45
CA ARG A 143 0.39 -5.51 8.30
C ARG A 143 1.33 -4.37 7.94
N GLN A 144 2.60 -4.69 7.64
CA GLN A 144 3.58 -3.69 7.20
C GLN A 144 3.14 -3.03 5.89
N GLY A 145 2.77 -3.82 4.88
CA GLY A 145 2.30 -3.25 3.60
C GLY A 145 0.99 -2.48 3.73
N ALA A 146 0.09 -2.90 4.64
CA ALA A 146 -1.11 -2.15 4.98
C ALA A 146 -0.77 -0.78 5.62
N ALA A 147 0.22 -0.75 6.51
CA ALA A 147 0.72 0.48 7.12
C ALA A 147 1.40 1.41 6.10
N GLU A 148 2.22 0.86 5.18
CA GLU A 148 2.83 1.62 4.09
C GLU A 148 1.78 2.27 3.19
N MET A 149 0.71 1.54 2.84
CA MET A 149 -0.39 2.07 2.05
C MET A 149 -1.17 3.17 2.79
N ALA A 150 -1.52 2.93 4.06
CA ALA A 150 -2.25 3.91 4.87
C ALA A 150 -1.41 5.18 5.13
N ALA A 151 -0.09 5.05 5.27
CA ALA A 151 0.82 6.18 5.43
C ALA A 151 1.01 6.98 4.13
N GLY A 152 0.81 6.37 2.96
CA GLY A 152 0.85 7.07 1.67
C GLY A 152 -0.36 7.95 1.40
N ASP A 153 -1.48 7.72 2.09
CA ASP A 153 -2.66 8.60 2.09
C ASP A 153 -3.25 8.71 3.50
N PRO A 154 -2.61 9.49 4.40
CA PRO A 154 -3.04 9.56 5.80
C PRO A 154 -4.43 10.16 5.98
N SER A 155 -4.95 10.91 5.00
CA SER A 155 -6.32 11.44 5.04
C SER A 155 -7.34 10.30 5.05
N TYR A 156 -7.10 9.27 4.24
CA TYR A 156 -7.95 8.09 4.15
C TYR A 156 -7.53 6.99 5.14
N GLY A 157 -6.23 6.90 5.46
CA GLY A 157 -5.62 5.89 6.31
C GLY A 157 -5.64 6.17 7.81
N ALA A 158 -6.10 7.34 8.26
CA ALA A 158 -5.99 7.78 9.65
C ALA A 158 -6.51 6.75 10.68
N SER A 159 -7.63 6.08 10.40
CA SER A 159 -8.20 5.07 11.31
C SER A 159 -7.27 3.86 11.49
N LEU A 160 -6.73 3.33 10.40
CA LEU A 160 -5.77 2.21 10.42
C LEU A 160 -4.47 2.60 11.11
N LEU A 161 -3.94 3.78 10.79
CA LEU A 161 -2.67 4.28 11.33
C LEU A 161 -2.68 4.38 12.86
N ARG A 162 -3.80 4.82 13.46
CA ARG A 162 -3.94 4.90 14.93
C ARG A 162 -3.69 3.55 15.62
N GLY A 163 -4.19 2.46 15.03
CA GLY A 163 -3.94 1.12 15.51
C GLY A 163 -2.51 0.66 15.24
N MET A 164 -1.99 0.94 14.04
CA MET A 164 -0.66 0.48 13.60
C MET A 164 0.51 1.16 14.32
N PHE A 165 0.32 2.37 14.87
CA PHE A 165 1.31 2.95 15.78
C PHE A 165 1.55 2.11 17.05
N HIS A 166 0.58 1.26 17.41
CA HIS A 166 0.62 0.35 18.55
C HIS A 166 0.81 -1.12 18.12
N ASP A 167 1.21 -1.38 16.87
CA ASP A 167 1.46 -2.76 16.43
C ASP A 167 2.56 -3.38 17.28
N SER A 168 2.46 -4.69 17.53
CA SER A 168 3.49 -5.44 18.26
C SER A 168 4.83 -5.45 17.53
N ASP A 169 4.80 -5.36 16.20
CA ASP A 169 5.99 -5.45 15.36
C ASP A 169 6.57 -4.07 15.04
N ALA A 170 7.87 -3.90 15.27
CA ALA A 170 8.57 -2.65 15.04
C ALA A 170 8.53 -2.21 13.57
N ALA A 171 8.63 -3.14 12.60
CA ALA A 171 8.60 -2.79 11.18
C ALA A 171 7.25 -2.19 10.76
N VAL A 172 6.16 -2.67 11.37
CA VAL A 172 4.81 -2.10 11.14
C VAL A 172 4.70 -0.70 11.74
N ARG A 173 5.22 -0.49 12.96
CA ARG A 173 5.27 0.84 13.59
C ARG A 173 6.10 1.82 12.77
N THR A 174 7.27 1.40 12.28
CA THR A 174 8.10 2.20 11.37
C THR A 174 7.36 2.58 10.10
N ALA A 175 6.68 1.63 9.46
CA ALA A 175 5.89 1.89 8.25
C ALA A 175 4.76 2.89 8.52
N ALA A 176 4.03 2.75 9.63
CA ALA A 176 2.96 3.67 10.01
C ALA A 176 3.49 5.07 10.35
N ALA A 177 4.61 5.18 11.08
CA ALA A 177 5.22 6.44 11.50
C ALA A 177 5.56 7.36 10.32
N ARG A 178 5.81 6.80 9.12
CA ARG A 178 6.04 7.60 7.89
C ARG A 178 4.92 8.58 7.59
N ALA A 179 3.68 8.29 8.00
CA ALA A 179 2.54 9.18 7.86
C ALA A 179 2.76 10.56 8.52
N MET A 180 3.63 10.64 9.54
CA MET A 180 3.96 11.90 10.21
C MET A 180 4.71 12.87 9.30
N THR A 181 5.38 12.39 8.25
CA THR A 181 6.07 13.27 7.30
C THR A 181 5.11 14.22 6.59
N ASP A 182 3.89 13.76 6.29
CA ASP A 182 2.88 14.51 5.54
C ASP A 182 1.72 15.01 6.41
N VAL A 183 1.81 14.86 7.75
CA VAL A 183 0.71 15.15 8.67
C VAL A 183 0.27 16.62 8.65
N MET A 184 1.16 17.54 8.25
CA MET A 184 0.85 18.97 8.11
C MET A 184 0.01 19.30 6.87
N SER A 185 -0.09 18.36 5.92
CA SER A 185 -0.93 18.50 4.72
C SER A 185 -2.40 18.09 4.99
N LEU A 186 -2.69 17.54 6.17
CA LEU A 186 -4.02 17.10 6.55
C LEU A 186 -4.90 18.26 7.03
N PRO A 187 -6.24 18.12 6.96
CA PRO A 187 -7.15 19.01 7.67
C PRO A 187 -6.80 19.08 9.17
N PRO A 188 -6.94 20.25 9.85
CA PRO A 188 -6.48 20.43 11.22
C PRO A 188 -6.96 19.36 12.21
N ASP A 189 -8.25 19.00 12.18
CA ASP A 189 -8.81 17.99 13.09
C ASP A 189 -8.22 16.59 12.84
N ALA A 190 -7.94 16.26 11.58
CA ALA A 190 -7.32 14.99 11.19
C ALA A 190 -5.85 14.96 11.62
N ALA A 191 -5.12 16.07 11.42
CA ALA A 191 -3.75 16.24 11.88
C ALA A 191 -3.65 16.11 13.41
N ASP A 192 -4.46 16.85 14.16
CA ASP A 192 -4.49 16.79 15.63
C ASP A 192 -4.83 15.38 16.13
N GLY A 193 -5.81 14.74 15.50
CA GLY A 193 -6.20 13.37 15.83
C GLY A 193 -5.08 12.35 15.61
N LEU A 194 -4.32 12.49 14.52
CA LEU A 194 -3.23 11.57 14.19
C LEU A 194 -1.97 11.84 15.01
N ILE A 195 -1.62 13.12 15.24
CA ILE A 195 -0.53 13.53 16.13
C ILE A 195 -0.77 13.00 17.54
N GLY A 196 -1.97 13.19 18.09
CA GLY A 196 -2.30 12.70 19.44
C GLY A 196 -2.16 11.17 19.56
N ALA A 197 -2.55 10.43 18.52
CA ALA A 197 -2.37 8.98 18.49
C ALA A 197 -0.90 8.57 18.39
N PHE A 198 -0.10 9.28 17.60
CA PHE A 198 1.33 9.03 17.50
C PHE A 198 2.06 9.34 18.83
N LEU A 199 1.77 10.48 19.46
CA LEU A 199 2.41 10.90 20.72
C LEU A 199 2.16 9.94 21.89
N SER A 200 1.06 9.20 21.86
CA SER A 200 0.70 8.21 22.88
C SER A 200 1.19 6.79 22.56
N SER A 201 1.86 6.60 21.42
CA SER A 201 2.22 5.29 20.90
C SER A 201 3.67 4.89 21.13
N PRO A 202 3.98 3.57 21.07
CA PRO A 202 5.35 3.07 21.05
C PRO A 202 6.15 3.53 19.81
N ALA A 203 5.49 3.94 18.72
CA ALA A 203 6.18 4.40 17.51
C ALA A 203 6.88 5.76 17.70
N LEU A 204 6.45 6.57 18.67
CA LEU A 204 7.05 7.88 18.93
C LEU A 204 8.52 7.80 19.36
N PRO A 205 8.91 7.07 20.42
CA PRO A 205 10.33 7.00 20.81
C PRO A 205 11.21 6.34 19.74
N GLU A 206 10.63 5.53 18.84
CA GLU A 206 11.36 4.87 17.76
C GLU A 206 11.59 5.78 16.55
N HIS A 207 10.66 6.70 16.28
CA HIS A 207 10.65 7.55 15.08
C HIS A 207 10.31 9.02 15.37
N PRO A 208 10.90 9.67 16.39
CA PRO A 208 10.55 11.04 16.77
C PRO A 208 10.87 12.05 15.65
N GLU A 209 11.87 11.76 14.82
CA GLU A 209 12.34 12.61 13.72
C GLU A 209 11.28 12.84 12.64
N THR A 210 10.35 11.90 12.46
CA THR A 210 9.30 12.01 11.43
C THR A 210 8.36 13.18 11.71
N LEU A 211 7.86 13.29 12.94
CA LEU A 211 7.01 14.39 13.38
C LEU A 211 7.82 15.67 13.60
N ALA A 212 9.02 15.58 14.18
CA ALA A 212 9.87 16.75 14.41
C ALA A 212 10.18 17.50 13.11
N ARG A 213 10.54 16.77 12.04
CA ARG A 213 10.81 17.34 10.74
C ARG A 213 9.58 17.97 10.10
N ALA A 214 8.42 17.29 10.16
CA ALA A 214 7.18 17.84 9.64
C ALA A 214 6.76 19.15 10.33
N LEU A 215 6.94 19.24 11.66
CA LEU A 215 6.70 20.49 12.40
C LEU A 215 7.69 21.60 12.03
N ALA A 216 8.97 21.26 11.85
CA ALA A 216 10.02 22.22 11.51
C ALA A 216 9.87 22.77 10.07
N GLU A 217 9.41 21.94 9.12
CA GLU A 217 9.22 22.31 7.71
C GLU A 217 7.86 22.98 7.45
N SER A 218 6.97 23.02 8.44
CA SER A 218 5.62 23.58 8.28
C SER A 218 5.64 25.10 8.06
N ALA A 219 5.25 25.53 6.87
CA ALA A 219 4.89 26.92 6.57
C ALA A 219 3.41 27.24 6.92
N ALA A 220 2.64 26.24 7.35
CA ALA A 220 1.20 26.34 7.62
C ALA A 220 0.91 26.79 9.06
N ARG A 221 -0.37 27.13 9.32
CA ARG A 221 -0.86 27.34 10.69
C ARG A 221 -0.71 26.01 11.44
N LEU A 222 0.10 26.03 12.50
CA LEU A 222 0.39 24.84 13.28
C LEU A 222 -0.88 24.22 13.88
N PRO A 223 -0.97 22.88 13.93
CA PRO A 223 -2.06 22.17 14.60
C PRO A 223 -2.10 22.52 16.09
N SER A 224 -3.26 22.39 16.74
CA SER A 224 -3.41 22.79 18.14
C SER A 224 -2.48 22.02 19.07
N ARG A 225 -2.12 20.79 18.70
CA ARG A 225 -1.19 19.93 19.43
C ARG A 225 0.29 20.16 19.13
N ALA A 226 0.67 21.15 18.31
CA ALA A 226 2.09 21.34 17.96
C ALA A 226 2.99 21.61 19.17
N ILE A 227 2.53 22.42 20.14
CA ILE A 227 3.31 22.71 21.35
C ILE A 227 3.44 21.47 22.25
N GLU A 228 2.36 20.70 22.40
CA GLU A 228 2.38 19.41 23.10
C GLU A 228 3.40 18.47 22.44
N ALA A 229 3.37 18.34 21.12
CA ALA A 229 4.31 17.53 20.37
C ALA A 229 5.77 17.96 20.60
N CYS A 230 6.06 19.27 20.56
CA CYS A 230 7.39 19.79 20.83
C CYS A 230 7.88 19.45 22.25
N HIS A 231 7.02 19.56 23.27
CA HIS A 231 7.38 19.18 24.65
C HIS A 231 7.71 17.70 24.76
N VAL A 232 6.90 16.84 24.14
CA VAL A 232 7.10 15.39 24.17
C VAL A 232 8.38 15.00 23.41
N LEU A 233 8.62 15.58 22.24
CA LEU A 233 9.83 15.33 21.44
C LEU A 233 11.11 15.74 22.18
N ALA A 234 11.10 16.88 22.89
CA ALA A 234 12.23 17.30 23.72
C ALA A 234 12.52 16.28 24.85
N ALA A 235 11.48 15.75 25.47
CA ALA A 235 11.62 14.75 26.53
C ALA A 235 12.14 13.39 26.03
N VAL A 236 11.84 12.99 24.78
CA VAL A 236 12.42 11.79 24.15
C VAL A 236 13.92 11.96 23.97
N SER A 237 14.37 13.09 23.41
CA SER A 237 15.80 13.38 23.18
C SER A 237 16.63 13.41 24.47
N GLU A 238 16.06 13.88 25.58
CA GLU A 238 16.72 13.85 26.89
C GLU A 238 16.97 12.42 27.42
N ARG A 239 16.10 11.46 27.10
CA ARG A 239 16.27 10.06 27.51
C ARG A 239 17.39 9.39 26.73
N ASP A 240 17.39 9.54 25.42
CA ASP A 240 18.42 8.98 24.54
C ASP A 240 19.82 9.46 24.94
N SER A 241 19.94 10.75 25.27
CA SER A 241 21.20 11.36 25.73
C SER A 241 21.70 10.77 27.06
N ARG A 242 20.79 10.46 28.00
CA ARG A 242 21.15 9.88 29.31
C ARG A 242 21.53 8.39 29.21
N GLU A 243 20.90 7.65 28.29
CA GLU A 243 21.21 6.24 28.06
C GLU A 243 22.55 6.05 27.33
N GLY A 244 22.87 6.91 26.35
CA GLY A 244 24.17 6.89 25.67
C GLY A 244 25.37 7.18 26.58
N ASP A 245 25.19 8.07 27.57
CA ASP A 245 26.20 8.37 28.60
C ASP A 245 26.40 7.24 29.63
N ALA A 246 25.41 6.34 29.76
CA ALA A 246 25.46 5.21 30.68
C ALA A 246 26.17 3.98 30.08
N ASP A 247 26.03 3.75 28.77
CA ASP A 247 26.66 2.63 28.05
C ASP A 247 28.15 2.88 27.71
N THR A 248 28.66 4.09 27.98
CA THR A 248 30.07 4.49 27.76
C THR A 248 30.92 4.51 29.04
N ARG A 249 30.40 3.97 30.16
CA ARG A 249 31.13 3.82 31.44
C ARG A 249 31.33 2.38 31.83
#